data_AF-A0A7X9ADF8-F1
#
_entry.id   AF-A0A7X9ADF8-F1
#
_cell.length_a   1.000
_cell.length_b   1.000
_cell.length_c   1.000
_cell.angle_alpha   90.00
_cell.angle_beta   90.00
_cell.angle_gamma   90.00
#
_symmetry.space_group_name_H-M   'P 1'
#
loop_
_entity.id
_entity.type
_entity.pdbx_description
1 polymer ?
#
loop_
_entity_poly.entity_id
_entity_poly.type
_entity_poly.pdbx_seq_one_letter_code
_entity_poly.pdbx_strand_id
1 'polypeptide(L)'
;MIYGIGNPLIDIIVNVEEEDLGELGIHKGTMALIDTERMEELLAFSKGRTVSYSCGGSAPNTIIALASLGVEVTIAGKLGSDESSAIYRSRLKELGVGDELAETGADHTGSTVILITPDSERSMNTYLGANRL
;
A
#
# COMPACT_ATOMS: atom_id res chain seq x y z
N MET A 1 -16.12 -0.13 -19.87
CA MET A 1 -15.02 0.57 -19.18
C MET A 1 -15.50 1.14 -17.85
N ILE A 2 -14.84 0.79 -16.73
CA ILE A 2 -15.04 1.40 -15.40
C ILE A 2 -13.81 2.24 -15.06
N TYR A 3 -14.03 3.43 -14.53
CA TYR A 3 -12.95 4.34 -14.12
C TYR A 3 -12.96 4.50 -12.61
N GLY A 4 -11.85 4.18 -11.95
CA GLY A 4 -11.68 4.34 -10.52
C GLY A 4 -10.79 5.54 -10.19
N ILE A 5 -11.11 6.21 -9.09
CA ILE A 5 -10.25 7.23 -8.49
C ILE A 5 -10.01 6.83 -7.04
N GLY A 6 -8.76 6.83 -6.61
CA GLY A 6 -8.42 6.64 -5.21
C GLY A 6 -6.94 6.71 -4.96
N ASN A 7 -6.54 6.33 -3.75
CA ASN A 7 -5.15 6.41 -3.31
C ASN A 7 -4.43 5.11 -3.67
N PRO A 8 -3.58 5.07 -4.72
CA PRO A 8 -2.65 3.96 -4.88
C PRO A 8 -1.67 3.96 -3.70
N LEU A 9 -1.65 2.86 -2.97
CA LEU A 9 -0.77 2.64 -1.83
C LEU A 9 0.00 1.35 -2.05
N ILE A 10 1.31 1.33 -1.85
CA ILE A 10 2.04 0.06 -1.82
C ILE A 10 1.80 -0.62 -0.45
N ASP A 11 1.26 -1.84 -0.46
CA ASP A 11 1.11 -2.63 0.75
C ASP A 11 2.44 -3.35 1.02
N ILE A 12 2.98 -3.14 2.21
CA ILE A 12 4.24 -3.68 2.70
C ILE A 12 3.89 -4.66 3.82
N ILE A 13 3.90 -5.94 3.51
CA ILE A 13 3.35 -6.98 4.38
C ILE A 13 4.49 -7.68 5.11
N VAL A 14 4.39 -7.73 6.44
CA VAL A 14 5.39 -8.27 7.35
C VAL A 14 4.72 -9.17 8.37
N ASN A 15 5.21 -10.41 8.51
CA ASN A 15 4.78 -11.29 9.60
C ASN A 15 5.50 -10.90 10.89
N VAL A 16 4.74 -10.82 11.99
CA VAL A 16 5.21 -10.40 13.31
C VAL A 16 4.63 -11.29 14.39
N GLU A 17 5.24 -11.28 15.57
CA GLU A 17 4.66 -11.87 16.78
C GLU A 17 3.74 -10.87 17.48
N GLU A 18 2.95 -11.32 18.46
CA GLU A 18 2.05 -10.44 19.22
C GLU A 18 2.82 -9.38 20.03
N GLU A 19 3.98 -9.77 20.57
CA GLU A 19 4.85 -8.90 21.36
C GLU A 19 5.40 -7.74 20.53
N ASP A 20 5.68 -7.97 19.25
CA ASP A 20 6.15 -6.93 18.31
C ASP A 20 5.13 -5.78 18.22
N LEU A 21 3.81 -6.07 18.24
CA LEU A 21 2.78 -5.04 18.20
C LEU A 21 2.79 -4.18 19.47
N GLY A 22 3.02 -4.81 20.62
CA GLY A 22 3.14 -4.13 21.92
C GLY A 22 4.36 -3.22 21.98
N GLU A 23 5.52 -3.69 21.52
CA GLU A 23 6.76 -2.90 21.43
C GLU A 23 6.61 -1.69 20.52
N LEU A 24 5.89 -1.85 19.41
CA LEU A 24 5.59 -0.77 18.48
C LEU A 24 4.44 0.13 18.97
N GLY A 25 3.70 -0.22 20.02
CA GLY A 25 2.53 0.54 20.47
C GLY A 25 1.36 0.51 19.47
N ILE A 26 1.20 -0.57 18.72
CA ILE A 26 0.14 -0.76 17.73
C ILE A 26 -1.02 -1.54 18.34
N HIS A 27 -2.23 -0.99 18.23
CA HIS A 27 -3.44 -1.72 18.57
C HIS A 27 -3.78 -2.72 17.48
N LYS A 28 -3.85 -4.00 17.87
CA LYS A 28 -4.13 -5.10 16.95
C LYS A 28 -5.46 -4.93 16.19
N GLY A 29 -5.46 -5.25 14.90
CA GLY A 29 -6.66 -5.25 14.06
C GLY A 29 -7.14 -3.86 13.64
N THR A 30 -6.36 -2.82 13.92
CA THR A 30 -6.73 -1.44 13.60
C THR A 30 -6.08 -0.95 12.30
N MET A 31 -6.63 0.13 11.76
CA MET A 31 -5.97 0.95 10.75
C MET A 31 -5.71 2.34 11.32
N ALA A 32 -4.47 2.80 11.23
CA ALA A 32 -4.07 4.14 11.65
C ALA A 32 -3.39 4.89 10.50
N LEU A 33 -3.72 6.18 10.35
CA LEU A 33 -2.94 7.09 9.52
C LEU A 33 -1.66 7.47 10.29
N ILE A 34 -0.53 7.41 9.60
CA ILE A 34 0.78 7.69 10.16
C ILE A 34 1.52 8.77 9.34
N ASP A 35 2.50 9.40 9.96
CA ASP A 35 3.40 10.34 9.30
C ASP A 35 4.68 9.65 8.78
N THR A 36 5.57 10.45 8.19
CA THR A 36 6.82 9.98 7.60
C THR A 36 7.75 9.36 8.63
N GLU A 37 7.89 9.96 9.82
CA GLU A 37 8.78 9.46 10.88
C GLU A 37 8.33 8.07 11.33
N ARG A 38 7.03 7.90 11.58
CA ARG A 38 6.46 6.61 11.97
C ARG A 38 6.56 5.57 10.84
N MET A 39 6.43 5.99 9.58
CA MET A 39 6.61 5.09 8.44
C MET A 39 8.07 4.60 8.38
N GLU A 40 9.05 5.49 8.54
CA GLU A 40 10.47 5.14 8.53
C GLU A 40 10.84 4.19 9.68
N GLU A 41 10.28 4.41 10.87
CA GLU A 41 10.43 3.52 12.02
C GLU A 41 9.95 2.09 11.69
N LEU A 42 8.75 1.96 11.11
CA LEU A 42 8.18 0.66 10.75
C LEU A 42 8.96 -0.02 9.62
N LEU A 43 9.44 0.75 8.64
CA LEU A 43 10.31 0.22 7.59
C LEU A 43 11.65 -0.25 8.16
N ALA A 44 12.22 0.46 9.13
CA ALA A 44 13.44 0.04 9.82
C ALA A 44 13.23 -1.25 10.61
N PHE A 45 12.12 -1.38 11.34
CA PHE A 45 11.72 -2.61 12.04
C PHE A 45 11.57 -3.80 11.09
N SER A 46 11.10 -3.55 9.87
CA SER A 46 10.89 -4.57 8.84
C SER A 46 12.20 -5.07 8.20
N LYS A 47 13.33 -4.38 8.39
CA LYS A 47 14.62 -4.79 7.82
C LYS A 47 15.09 -6.11 8.42
N GLY A 48 15.50 -7.03 7.55
CA GLY A 48 15.94 -8.37 7.96
C GLY A 48 14.80 -9.37 8.17
N ARG A 49 13.54 -8.94 8.07
CA ARG A 49 12.36 -9.82 8.03
C ARG A 49 11.98 -10.14 6.59
N THR A 50 11.17 -11.18 6.39
CA THR A 50 10.56 -11.47 5.09
C THR A 50 9.44 -10.45 4.84
N VAL A 51 9.62 -9.64 3.80
CA VAL A 51 8.66 -8.61 3.38
C VAL A 51 8.11 -8.95 2.00
N SER A 52 6.81 -8.76 1.80
CA SER A 52 6.19 -8.82 0.47
C SER A 52 5.52 -7.50 0.13
N TYR A 53 5.51 -7.19 -1.17
CA TYR A 53 4.96 -5.95 -1.70
C TYR A 53 3.78 -6.24 -2.63
N SER A 54 2.69 -5.51 -2.46
CA SER A 54 1.50 -5.60 -3.31
C SER A 54 0.97 -4.21 -3.65
N CYS A 55 0.24 -4.11 -4.77
CA CYS A 55 -0.67 -3.00 -4.93
C CYS A 55 -1.74 -3.06 -3.84
N GLY A 56 -1.93 -1.94 -3.17
CA GLY A 56 -2.97 -1.71 -2.18
C GLY A 56 -3.77 -0.45 -2.48
N GLY A 57 -4.56 -0.06 -1.49
CA GLY A 57 -5.57 1.00 -1.60
C GLY A 57 -6.95 0.42 -1.93
N SER A 58 -7.99 0.93 -1.23
CA SER A 58 -9.34 0.36 -1.32
C SER A 58 -9.95 0.44 -2.72
N ALA A 59 -9.90 1.61 -3.37
CA ALA A 59 -10.40 1.75 -4.74
C ALA A 59 -9.55 0.99 -5.76
N PRO A 60 -8.20 1.06 -5.75
CA PRO A 60 -7.37 0.21 -6.60
C PRO A 60 -7.64 -1.29 -6.45
N ASN A 61 -7.80 -1.80 -5.24
CA ASN A 61 -8.13 -3.21 -5.01
C ASN A 61 -9.46 -3.61 -5.67
N THR A 62 -10.45 -2.72 -5.63
CA THR A 62 -11.75 -2.93 -6.29
C THR A 62 -11.60 -2.94 -7.81
N ILE A 63 -10.81 -2.01 -8.36
CA ILE A 63 -10.53 -1.94 -9.80
C ILE A 63 -9.78 -3.17 -10.29
N ILE A 64 -8.74 -3.61 -9.57
CA ILE A 64 -7.99 -4.83 -9.87
C ILE A 64 -8.89 -6.07 -9.83
N ALA A 65 -9.79 -6.15 -8.85
CA ALA A 65 -10.76 -7.24 -8.78
C ALA A 65 -11.73 -7.25 -9.97
N LEU A 66 -12.16 -6.08 -10.46
CA LEU A 66 -12.99 -6.00 -11.66
C LEU A 66 -12.21 -6.40 -12.93
N ALA A 67 -10.93 -6.03 -13.04
CA ALA A 67 -10.06 -6.44 -14.14
C ALA A 67 -9.94 -7.97 -14.22
N SER A 68 -9.76 -8.65 -13.09
CA SER A 68 -9.65 -10.12 -13.05
C SER A 68 -10.94 -10.83 -13.46
N LEU A 69 -12.08 -10.14 -13.37
CA LEU A 69 -13.39 -10.60 -13.88
C LEU A 69 -13.61 -10.28 -15.37
N GLY A 70 -12.60 -9.76 -16.07
CA GLY A 70 -12.64 -9.45 -17.50
C GLY A 70 -13.26 -8.09 -17.82
N VAL A 71 -13.46 -7.21 -16.83
CA VAL A 71 -13.97 -5.86 -17.05
C VAL A 71 -12.82 -4.95 -17.47
N GLU A 72 -13.00 -4.19 -18.54
CA GLU A 72 -12.07 -3.12 -18.92
C GLU A 72 -12.12 -2.00 -17.87
N VAL A 73 -10.98 -1.71 -17.25
CA VAL A 73 -10.88 -0.76 -16.16
C VAL A 73 -9.65 0.14 -16.25
N THR A 74 -9.74 1.33 -15.66
CA THR A 74 -8.64 2.30 -15.51
C THR A 74 -8.65 2.86 -14.09
N ILE A 75 -7.48 3.10 -13.51
CA ILE A 75 -7.32 3.75 -12.20
C ILE A 75 -6.59 5.09 -12.35
N ALA A 76 -7.08 6.11 -11.66
CA ALA A 76 -6.40 7.38 -11.43
C ALA A 76 -6.17 7.64 -9.94
N GLY A 77 -5.14 8.43 -9.66
CA GLY A 77 -4.60 8.68 -8.34
C GLY A 77 -3.23 9.32 -8.46
N LYS A 78 -2.44 9.33 -7.38
CA LYS A 78 -1.12 9.97 -7.38
C LYS A 78 -0.07 9.07 -6.73
N LEU A 79 1.02 8.83 -7.44
CA LEU A 79 2.22 8.15 -6.94
C LEU A 79 3.35 9.17 -6.74
N GLY A 80 4.33 8.81 -5.92
CA GLY A 80 5.61 9.49 -5.89
C GLY A 80 6.50 9.06 -7.06
N SER A 81 7.68 9.64 -7.17
CA SER A 81 8.69 9.29 -8.18
C SER A 81 9.77 8.39 -7.54
N ASP A 82 9.39 7.18 -7.14
CA ASP A 82 10.24 6.24 -6.41
C ASP A 82 10.07 4.77 -6.85
N GLU A 83 10.85 3.86 -6.26
CA GLU A 83 10.79 2.43 -6.61
C GLU A 83 9.40 1.81 -6.40
N SER A 84 8.65 2.31 -5.41
CA SER A 84 7.29 1.84 -5.16
C SER A 84 6.35 2.22 -6.31
N SER A 85 6.54 3.38 -6.95
CA SER A 85 5.77 3.77 -8.14
C SER A 85 6.03 2.81 -9.31
N ALA A 86 7.29 2.43 -9.53
CA ALA A 86 7.68 1.49 -10.57
C ALA A 86 7.07 0.09 -10.33
N ILE A 87 7.13 -0.41 -9.09
CA ILE A 87 6.50 -1.67 -8.70
C ILE A 87 4.99 -1.62 -8.97
N TYR A 88 4.34 -0.55 -8.52
CA TYR A 88 2.89 -0.39 -8.65
C TYR A 88 2.45 -0.40 -10.13
N ARG A 89 3.11 0.39 -10.99
CA ARG A 89 2.81 0.44 -12.42
C ARG A 89 3.09 -0.88 -13.13
N SER A 90 4.17 -1.57 -12.79
CA SER A 90 4.45 -2.90 -13.36
C SER A 90 3.32 -3.88 -13.07
N ARG A 91 2.80 -3.89 -11.83
CA ARG A 91 1.68 -4.75 -11.44
C ARG A 91 0.37 -4.38 -12.15
N LEU A 92 0.04 -3.10 -12.28
CA LEU A 92 -1.15 -2.69 -13.05
C LEU A 92 -1.08 -3.20 -14.49
N LYS A 93 0.11 -3.09 -15.12
CA LYS A 93 0.34 -3.60 -16.48
C LYS A 93 0.17 -5.12 -16.57
N GLU A 94 0.73 -5.88 -15.63
CA GLU A 94 0.58 -7.34 -15.57
C GLU A 94 -0.88 -7.77 -15.40
N LEU A 95 -1.67 -6.96 -14.67
CA LEU A 95 -3.08 -7.20 -14.39
C LEU A 95 -4.04 -6.65 -15.46
N GLY A 96 -3.52 -6.03 -16.52
CA GLY A 96 -4.33 -5.45 -17.60
C GLY A 96 -5.19 -4.25 -17.17
N VAL A 97 -4.77 -3.52 -16.12
CA VAL A 97 -5.44 -2.31 -15.64
C VAL A 97 -4.88 -1.08 -16.33
N GLY A 98 -5.76 -0.21 -16.84
CA GLY A 98 -5.39 1.09 -17.38
C GLY A 98 -4.77 1.98 -16.31
N ASP A 99 -3.64 2.61 -16.63
CA ASP A 99 -2.84 3.39 -15.70
C ASP A 99 -2.91 4.89 -16.08
N GLU A 100 -3.71 5.64 -15.32
CA GLU A 100 -3.79 7.11 -15.37
C GLU A 100 -3.33 7.72 -14.04
N LEU A 101 -2.38 7.07 -13.36
CA LEU A 101 -1.80 7.60 -12.14
C LEU A 101 -0.90 8.79 -12.47
N ALA A 102 -1.13 9.92 -11.81
CA ALA A 102 -0.23 11.06 -11.82
C ALA A 102 1.04 10.73 -11.01
N GLU A 103 2.15 11.38 -11.36
CA GLU A 103 3.42 11.23 -10.65
C GLU A 103 3.89 12.59 -10.11
N THR A 104 4.45 12.60 -8.90
CA THR A 104 5.08 13.78 -8.31
C THR A 104 6.50 13.47 -7.84
N GLY A 105 7.41 14.43 -7.97
CA GLY A 105 8.72 14.37 -7.34
C GLY A 105 8.77 15.00 -5.94
N ALA A 106 7.66 15.57 -5.46
CA ALA A 106 7.62 16.30 -4.18
C ALA A 106 7.49 15.38 -2.96
N ASP A 107 6.89 14.20 -3.14
CA ASP A 107 6.58 13.25 -2.06
C ASP A 107 6.82 11.81 -2.52
N HIS A 108 7.00 10.91 -1.55
CA HIS A 108 7.05 9.47 -1.78
C HIS A 108 5.67 8.87 -2.08
N THR A 109 5.65 7.75 -2.80
CA THR A 109 4.46 6.91 -2.98
C THR A 109 3.88 6.56 -1.62
N GLY A 110 2.55 6.68 -1.49
CA GLY A 110 1.87 6.26 -0.26
C GLY A 110 2.02 4.76 -0.02
N SER A 111 2.05 4.35 1.24
CA SER A 111 2.28 2.96 1.63
C SER A 111 1.42 2.57 2.83
N THR A 112 1.13 1.28 2.95
CA THR A 112 0.56 0.71 4.17
C THR A 112 1.48 -0.38 4.67
N VAL A 113 2.06 -0.20 5.86
CA VAL A 113 2.76 -1.29 6.54
C VAL A 113 1.72 -2.15 7.24
N ILE A 114 1.60 -3.40 6.79
CA ILE A 114 0.64 -4.39 7.28
C ILE A 114 1.39 -5.41 8.11
N LEU A 115 1.14 -5.38 9.42
CA LEU A 115 1.69 -6.34 10.37
C LEU A 115 0.70 -7.47 10.57
N ILE A 116 1.11 -8.70 10.25
CA ILE A 116 0.29 -9.91 10.34
C ILE A 116 0.77 -10.77 11.51
N THR A 117 -0.09 -11.00 12.49
CA THR A 117 0.15 -11.89 13.63
C THR A 117 -0.11 -13.36 13.27
N PRO A 118 0.32 -14.35 14.08
CA PRO A 118 0.15 -15.77 13.75
C PRO A 118 -1.31 -16.23 13.59
N ASP A 119 -2.27 -15.52 14.19
CA ASP A 119 -3.71 -15.74 14.01
C ASP A 119 -4.29 -15.09 12.75
N SER A 120 -3.43 -14.54 11.88
CA SER A 120 -3.76 -13.88 10.60
C SER A 120 -4.50 -12.55 10.70
N GLU A 121 -4.64 -11.99 11.90
CA GLU A 121 -5.16 -10.64 12.08
C GLU A 121 -4.18 -9.61 11.50
N ARG A 122 -4.69 -8.49 10.98
CA ARG A 122 -3.89 -7.49 10.28
C ARG A 122 -4.00 -6.13 10.97
N SER A 123 -2.85 -5.54 11.27
CA SER A 123 -2.76 -4.18 11.79
C SER A 123 -2.12 -3.29 10.74
N MET A 124 -2.86 -2.28 10.27
CA MET A 124 -2.51 -1.46 9.12
C MET A 124 -2.05 -0.07 9.55
N ASN A 125 -0.88 0.33 9.08
CA ASN A 125 -0.30 1.65 9.36
C ASN A 125 -0.09 2.36 8.02
N THR A 126 -0.98 3.29 7.69
CA THR A 126 -1.06 3.89 6.35
C THR A 126 -0.45 5.29 6.33
N TYR A 127 0.62 5.42 5.55
CA TYR A 127 1.22 6.68 5.17
C TYR A 127 0.69 7.11 3.80
N LEU A 128 0.02 8.27 3.73
CA LEU A 128 -0.62 8.70 2.47
C LEU A 128 0.38 9.19 1.42
N GLY A 129 1.54 9.69 1.83
CA GLY A 129 2.58 10.22 0.93
C GLY A 129 2.00 11.15 -0.14
N ALA A 130 2.30 10.85 -1.40
CA ALA A 130 1.84 11.56 -2.58
C ALA A 130 0.31 11.73 -2.67
N ASN A 131 -0.48 10.91 -1.96
CA ASN A 131 -1.94 11.04 -1.94
C ASN A 131 -2.46 12.06 -0.91
N ARG A 132 -1.58 12.68 -0.12
CA ARG A 132 -1.95 13.81 0.76
C ARG A 132 -2.13 15.06 -0.10
N LEU A 133 -3.27 15.72 0.04
CA LEU A 133 -3.58 17.01 -0.61
C LEU A 133 -2.71 18.13 -0.05
#